data_AF-A0A2N2HF24-F1
#
_entry.id   AF-A0A2N2HF24-F1
#
_cell.length_a   1.000
_cell.length_b   1.000
_cell.length_c   1.000
_cell.angle_alpha   90.00
_cell.angle_beta   90.00
_cell.angle_gamma   90.00
#
_symmetry.space_group_name_H-M   'P 1'
#
loop_
_entity.id
_entity.type
_entity.pdbx_description
1 polymer ?
#
loop_
_entity_poly.entity_id
_entity_poly.type
_entity_poly.pdbx_seq_one_letter_code
_entity_poly.pdbx_strand_id
1 'polypeptide(L)'
;IYEACAPVFLGGWHLGSWLCGPVRVLSETEKADRAATVPSMTMDAFVRLVTWLDEVARVQSSHGHRMAELRSWCASRRHLERHLNSVLNALADPVFVKDEQHRWVTLNDAFCSFMGRTPEELLGKSDFDFFPEEEALEFWRVDDEVLRTGEAVTNEERLTDASGTTHVISTKKTMFIEDDGKRYLVGVIRDITARHKVEEELSRHREHLEELVAERTLALSSANRMLQLEIDERRRAEAEKREMQAQIIHQQKIEAIGRLAGGIAHDFNNLLTGVFGHVTLALRDDTMDPKARDSLLQVREAATRAADLTKQLLAFSRKQIIEPRVVNLNTLIDNLRRLLDRIIGEDVQLVTRYDSRLG
;
A
#
# COMPACT_ATOMS: atom_id res chain seq x y z
N ILE A 1 50.26 -6.59 56.84
CA ILE A 1 51.37 -6.63 57.81
C ILE A 1 50.79 -6.15 59.14
N TYR A 2 50.32 -7.08 59.94
CA TYR A 2 50.07 -6.94 61.38
C TYR A 2 50.39 -8.33 61.94
N GLU A 3 51.66 -8.57 62.26
CA GLU A 3 52.10 -9.76 63.00
C GLU A 3 51.92 -9.47 64.48
N ALA A 4 50.81 -9.93 65.06
CA ALA A 4 50.70 -10.08 66.50
C ALA A 4 51.17 -11.49 66.86
N CYS A 5 52.47 -11.67 67.04
CA CYS A 5 53.01 -12.90 67.63
C CYS A 5 52.84 -12.82 69.16
N ALA A 6 51.95 -13.64 69.71
CA ALA A 6 51.90 -13.88 71.15
C ALA A 6 53.13 -14.72 71.56
N PRO A 7 53.85 -14.37 72.64
CA PRO A 7 54.98 -15.17 73.11
C PRO A 7 54.50 -16.50 73.71
N VAL A 8 55.04 -17.61 73.21
CA VAL A 8 54.79 -18.95 73.76
C VAL A 8 55.84 -19.25 74.81
N PHE A 9 55.39 -19.50 76.04
CA PHE A 9 56.24 -19.92 77.17
C PHE A 9 56.03 -21.41 77.45
N LEU A 10 57.14 -22.16 77.56
CA LEU A 10 57.14 -23.55 78.02
C LEU A 10 58.02 -23.61 79.26
N GLY A 11 57.44 -23.93 80.43
CA GLY A 11 58.21 -24.16 81.67
C GLY A 11 59.10 -23.00 82.14
N GLY A 12 58.72 -21.74 81.87
CA GLY A 12 59.51 -20.55 82.25
C GLY A 12 60.54 -20.09 81.21
N TRP A 13 60.61 -20.72 80.04
CA TRP A 13 61.56 -20.38 78.97
C TRP A 13 60.94 -19.47 77.90
N HIS A 14 61.66 -18.41 77.51
CA HIS A 14 61.26 -17.47 76.47
C HIS A 14 61.80 -17.92 75.09
N LEU A 15 60.98 -18.57 74.28
CA LEU A 15 61.37 -19.12 72.96
C LEU A 15 61.30 -18.10 71.80
N GLY A 16 60.99 -16.84 72.08
CA GLY A 16 60.66 -15.80 71.09
C GLY A 16 61.76 -15.39 70.10
N SER A 17 63.00 -15.91 70.22
CA SER A 17 64.12 -15.55 69.33
C SER A 17 64.52 -16.65 68.34
N TRP A 18 63.96 -17.86 68.44
CA TRP A 18 64.34 -18.99 67.57
C TRP A 18 63.35 -19.29 66.44
N LEU A 19 62.09 -18.88 66.58
CA LEU A 19 61.00 -19.31 65.70
C LEU A 19 60.54 -18.27 64.67
N CYS A 20 61.11 -17.06 64.66
CA CYS A 20 60.72 -16.02 63.72
C CYS A 20 61.95 -15.45 63.01
N GLY A 21 62.26 -16.04 61.85
CA GLY A 21 63.25 -15.53 60.90
C GLY A 21 63.41 -16.46 59.70
N PRO A 22 63.68 -15.95 58.49
CA PRO A 22 63.96 -16.80 57.33
C PRO A 22 65.18 -17.68 57.62
N VAL A 23 65.08 -18.98 57.32
CA VAL A 23 66.16 -19.96 57.52
C VAL A 23 67.40 -19.52 56.72
N ARG A 24 68.39 -18.93 57.40
CA ARG A 24 69.73 -18.67 56.86
C ARG A 24 70.66 -19.80 57.27
N VAL A 25 71.41 -20.33 56.30
CA VAL A 25 72.51 -21.27 56.56
C VAL A 25 73.67 -20.49 57.18
N LEU A 26 73.97 -20.76 58.46
CA LEU A 26 75.07 -20.13 59.19
C LEU A 26 76.41 -20.83 58.91
N SER A 27 77.48 -20.03 58.86
CA SER A 27 78.86 -20.50 58.71
C SER A 27 79.35 -21.26 59.97
N GLU A 28 80.31 -22.19 59.82
CA GLU A 28 80.82 -23.01 60.94
C GLU A 28 81.38 -22.19 62.11
N THR A 29 81.88 -20.98 61.84
CA THR A 29 82.43 -20.07 62.85
C THR A 29 81.35 -19.41 63.71
N GLU A 30 80.13 -19.17 63.18
CA GLU A 30 79.01 -18.60 63.96
C GLU A 30 78.30 -19.64 64.84
N LYS A 31 78.48 -20.94 64.52
CA LYS A 31 77.94 -22.05 65.32
C LYS A 31 78.70 -22.24 66.64
N ALA A 32 79.98 -21.89 66.68
CA ALA A 32 80.83 -22.09 67.84
C ALA A 32 80.55 -21.10 68.98
N ASP A 33 80.32 -19.82 68.69
CA ASP A 33 80.10 -18.78 69.71
C ASP A 33 78.73 -18.88 70.41
N ARG A 34 77.74 -19.50 69.76
CA ARG A 34 76.41 -19.73 70.36
C ARG A 34 76.28 -21.05 71.13
N ALA A 35 77.27 -21.95 71.04
CA ALA A 35 77.25 -23.24 71.72
C ALA A 35 77.48 -23.13 73.24
N ALA A 36 77.94 -21.98 73.74
CA ALA A 36 78.29 -21.79 75.16
C ALA A 36 77.11 -21.55 76.11
N THR A 37 75.85 -21.61 75.64
CA THR A 37 74.65 -21.45 76.49
C THR A 37 73.51 -22.38 76.08
N VAL A 38 73.82 -23.67 75.89
CA VAL A 38 72.78 -24.70 75.73
C VAL A 38 72.63 -25.45 77.06
N PRO A 39 71.51 -25.30 77.78
CA PRO A 39 71.22 -26.18 78.91
C PRO A 39 71.04 -27.60 78.37
N SER A 40 71.52 -28.61 79.08
CA SER A 40 71.30 -30.02 78.75
C SER A 40 69.79 -30.31 78.74
N MET A 41 69.17 -30.31 77.56
CA MET A 41 67.77 -30.66 77.39
C MET A 41 67.62 -32.17 77.50
N THR A 42 66.67 -32.64 78.31
CA THR A 42 66.39 -34.08 78.43
C THR A 42 65.81 -34.62 77.11
N MET A 43 66.05 -35.89 76.79
CA MET A 43 65.57 -36.53 75.57
C MET A 43 64.03 -36.39 75.41
N ASP A 44 63.30 -36.42 76.53
CA ASP A 44 61.83 -36.24 76.55
C ASP A 44 61.41 -34.81 76.12
N ALA A 45 62.16 -33.78 76.53
CA ALA A 45 61.92 -32.41 76.12
C ALA A 45 62.26 -32.18 74.63
N PHE A 46 63.25 -32.89 74.09
CA PHE A 46 63.58 -32.86 72.66
C PHE A 46 62.48 -33.49 71.80
N VAL A 47 62.00 -34.69 72.19
CA VAL A 47 60.91 -35.36 71.48
C VAL A 47 59.64 -34.50 71.49
N ARG A 48 59.28 -33.90 72.64
CA ARG A 48 58.12 -32.99 72.74
C ARG A 48 58.23 -31.77 71.84
N LEU A 49 59.41 -31.16 71.74
CA LEU A 49 59.65 -30.01 70.87
C LEU A 49 59.51 -30.38 69.39
N VAL A 50 60.09 -31.51 68.98
CA VAL A 50 60.00 -31.98 67.58
C VAL A 50 58.55 -32.34 67.21
N THR A 51 57.82 -33.02 68.09
CA THR A 51 56.39 -33.33 67.85
C THR A 51 55.53 -32.06 67.78
N TRP A 52 55.82 -31.06 68.62
CA TRP A 52 55.10 -29.78 68.59
C TRP A 52 55.41 -28.98 67.30
N LEU A 53 56.66 -28.95 66.86
CA LEU A 53 57.04 -28.29 65.60
C LEU A 53 56.38 -28.96 64.38
N ASP A 54 56.31 -30.29 64.36
CA ASP A 54 55.64 -31.05 63.30
C ASP A 54 54.11 -30.80 63.31
N GLU A 55 53.51 -30.66 64.49
CA GLU A 55 52.10 -30.28 64.63
C GLU A 55 51.81 -28.84 64.18
N VAL A 56 52.67 -27.88 64.52
CA VAL A 56 52.58 -26.49 64.04
C VAL A 56 52.75 -26.43 62.52
N ALA A 57 53.69 -27.17 61.94
CA ALA A 57 53.90 -27.24 60.50
C ALA A 57 52.70 -27.86 59.75
N ARG A 58 52.07 -28.91 60.32
CA ARG A 58 50.83 -29.49 59.81
C ARG A 58 49.67 -28.48 59.85
N VAL A 59 49.49 -27.77 60.95
CA VAL A 59 48.43 -26.76 61.10
C VAL A 59 48.64 -25.58 60.15
N GLN A 60 49.87 -25.08 60.01
CA GLN A 60 50.19 -24.02 59.05
C GLN A 60 49.98 -24.46 57.60
N SER A 61 50.39 -25.68 57.24
CA SER A 61 50.18 -26.22 55.89
C SER A 61 48.69 -26.37 55.56
N SER A 62 47.89 -26.85 56.53
CA SER A 62 46.42 -26.95 56.41
C SER A 62 45.76 -25.57 56.26
N HIS A 63 46.17 -24.58 57.07
CA HIS A 63 45.70 -23.19 56.92
C HIS A 63 46.11 -22.58 55.57
N GLY A 64 47.32 -22.85 55.10
CA GLY A 64 47.83 -22.38 53.80
C GLY A 64 47.02 -22.92 52.63
N HIS A 65 46.70 -24.22 52.63
CA HIS A 65 45.84 -24.83 51.61
C HIS A 65 44.43 -24.22 51.63
N ARG A 66 43.82 -24.10 52.81
CA ARG A 66 42.46 -23.54 52.97
C ARG A 66 42.38 -22.06 52.56
N MET A 67 43.43 -21.28 52.80
CA MET A 67 43.54 -19.90 52.32
C MET A 67 43.76 -19.82 50.80
N ALA A 68 44.49 -20.76 50.20
CA ALA A 68 44.65 -20.84 48.76
C ALA A 68 43.32 -21.19 48.06
N GLU A 69 42.56 -22.13 48.61
CA GLU A 69 41.21 -22.48 48.13
C GLU A 69 40.25 -21.29 48.20
N LEU A 70 40.20 -20.58 49.34
CA LEU A 70 39.36 -19.39 49.51
C LEU A 70 39.73 -18.27 48.52
N ARG A 71 41.02 -18.06 48.24
CA ARG A 71 41.47 -17.09 47.24
C ARG A 71 41.07 -17.50 45.83
N SER A 72 41.24 -18.77 45.47
CA SER A 72 40.82 -19.31 44.18
C SER A 72 39.31 -19.15 43.99
N TRP A 73 38.52 -19.50 45.01
CA TRP A 73 37.07 -19.32 44.98
C TRP A 73 36.66 -17.86 44.82
N CYS A 74 37.25 -16.94 45.59
CA CYS A 74 37.02 -15.50 45.46
C CYS A 74 37.38 -14.98 44.06
N ALA A 75 38.49 -15.46 43.47
CA ALA A 75 38.93 -15.04 42.14
C ALA A 75 37.96 -15.54 41.05
N SER A 76 37.51 -16.79 41.13
CA SER A 76 36.52 -17.35 40.21
C SER A 76 35.18 -16.62 40.29
N ARG A 77 34.70 -16.29 41.50
CA ARG A 77 33.47 -15.50 41.67
C ARG A 77 33.57 -14.12 41.02
N ARG A 78 34.64 -13.38 41.31
CA ARG A 78 34.88 -12.07 40.67
C ARG A 78 35.05 -12.15 39.17
N HIS A 79 35.56 -13.26 38.64
CA HIS A 79 35.68 -13.46 37.20
C HIS A 79 34.30 -13.64 36.56
N LEU A 80 33.45 -14.49 37.16
CA LEU A 80 32.08 -14.70 36.69
C LEU A 80 31.24 -13.43 36.75
N GLU A 81 31.28 -12.69 37.87
CA GLU A 81 30.58 -11.41 38.03
C GLU A 81 30.99 -10.40 36.94
N ARG A 82 32.30 -10.25 36.68
CA ARG A 82 32.80 -9.38 35.61
C ARG A 82 32.36 -9.85 34.22
N HIS A 83 32.35 -11.15 33.99
CA HIS A 83 31.91 -11.72 32.71
C HIS A 83 30.44 -11.44 32.46
N LEU A 84 29.56 -11.71 33.43
CA LEU A 84 28.12 -11.42 33.32
C LEU A 84 27.85 -9.93 33.09
N ASN A 85 28.54 -9.05 33.84
CA ASN A 85 28.41 -7.61 33.64
C ASN A 85 28.84 -7.18 32.23
N SER A 86 29.92 -7.78 31.71
CA SER A 86 30.40 -7.50 30.35
C SER A 86 29.42 -7.99 29.28
N VAL A 87 28.74 -9.12 29.50
CA VAL A 87 27.70 -9.63 28.59
C VAL A 87 26.49 -8.70 28.57
N LEU A 88 26.03 -8.23 29.74
CA LEU A 88 24.91 -7.29 29.83
C LEU A 88 25.24 -5.94 29.16
N ASN A 89 26.47 -5.44 29.34
CA ASN A 89 26.92 -4.18 28.74
C ASN A 89 27.26 -4.28 27.25
N ALA A 90 27.40 -5.49 26.70
CA ALA A 90 27.54 -5.70 25.26
C ALA A 90 26.19 -5.55 24.51
N LEU A 91 25.06 -5.60 25.22
CA LEU A 91 23.73 -5.39 24.64
C LEU A 91 23.51 -3.89 24.39
N ALA A 92 23.10 -3.55 23.17
CA ALA A 92 22.80 -2.17 22.79
C ALA A 92 21.46 -1.67 23.36
N ASP A 93 20.50 -2.57 23.53
CA ASP A 93 19.20 -2.25 24.13
C ASP A 93 19.39 -2.04 25.66
N PRO A 94 18.76 -1.01 26.26
CA PRO A 94 18.72 -0.85 27.71
C PRO A 94 18.13 -2.07 28.42
N VAL A 95 18.84 -2.56 29.44
CA VAL A 95 18.42 -3.69 30.27
C VAL A 95 18.48 -3.30 31.74
N PHE A 96 17.42 -3.62 32.48
CA PHE A 96 17.34 -3.44 33.92
C PHE A 96 16.80 -4.69 34.59
N VAL A 97 17.13 -4.85 35.88
CA VAL A 97 16.59 -5.87 36.77
C VAL A 97 16.04 -5.19 38.02
N LYS A 98 14.83 -5.55 38.44
CA LYS A 98 14.19 -5.08 39.68
C LYS A 98 13.92 -6.21 40.66
N ASP A 99 13.93 -5.88 41.95
CA ASP A 99 13.47 -6.77 43.02
C ASP A 99 11.93 -6.73 43.20
N GLU A 100 11.41 -7.53 44.14
CA GLU A 100 9.98 -7.56 44.50
C GLU A 100 9.45 -6.24 45.07
N GLN A 101 10.31 -5.30 45.43
CA GLN A 101 9.95 -3.97 45.90
C GLN A 101 10.02 -2.93 44.76
N HIS A 102 10.13 -3.37 43.50
CA HIS A 102 10.24 -2.53 42.31
C HIS A 102 11.44 -1.59 42.34
N ARG A 103 12.55 -2.03 42.96
CA ARG A 103 13.80 -1.28 43.00
C ARG A 103 14.81 -1.87 42.04
N TRP A 104 15.53 -1.02 41.31
CA TRP A 104 16.58 -1.50 40.41
C TRP A 104 17.76 -2.12 41.18
N VAL A 105 18.10 -3.35 40.84
CA VAL A 105 19.21 -4.11 41.45
C VAL A 105 20.35 -4.38 40.48
N THR A 106 20.11 -4.33 39.18
CA THR A 106 21.13 -4.48 38.13
C THR A 106 20.71 -3.70 36.91
N LEU A 107 21.66 -2.99 36.29
CA LEU A 107 21.45 -2.15 35.12
C LEU A 107 22.63 -2.34 34.18
N ASN A 108 22.41 -2.26 32.87
CA ASN A 108 23.50 -2.18 31.91
C ASN A 108 23.86 -0.71 31.58
N ASP A 109 25.01 -0.53 30.93
CA ASP A 109 25.51 0.80 30.54
C ASP A 109 24.55 1.50 29.55
N ALA A 110 23.87 0.74 28.69
CA ALA A 110 22.89 1.27 27.75
C ALA A 110 21.68 1.88 28.47
N PHE A 111 21.19 1.26 29.54
CA PHE A 111 20.11 1.82 30.37
C PHE A 111 20.53 3.09 31.10
N CYS A 112 21.72 3.12 31.68
CA CYS A 112 22.22 4.32 32.35
C CYS A 112 22.39 5.48 31.36
N SER A 113 22.92 5.18 30.16
CA SER A 113 23.07 6.16 29.07
C SER A 113 21.72 6.66 28.56
N PHE A 114 20.74 5.77 28.39
CA PHE A 114 19.39 6.12 27.95
C PHE A 114 18.65 7.00 28.96
N MET A 115 18.81 6.69 30.26
CA MET A 115 18.24 7.48 31.35
C MET A 115 18.98 8.81 31.58
N GLY A 116 20.22 8.95 31.09
CA GLY A 116 21.07 10.12 31.35
C GLY A 116 21.53 10.22 32.81
N ARG A 117 21.68 9.09 33.51
CA ARG A 117 21.98 8.99 34.94
C ARG A 117 23.07 7.96 35.19
N THR A 118 23.76 8.09 36.32
CA THR A 118 24.79 7.12 36.72
C THR A 118 24.17 5.88 37.40
N PRO A 119 24.80 4.70 37.33
CA PRO A 119 24.34 3.51 38.05
C PRO A 119 24.15 3.76 39.55
N GLU A 120 25.05 4.54 40.17
CA GLU A 120 25.03 4.84 41.60
C GLU A 120 23.80 5.66 42.02
N GLU A 121 23.25 6.47 41.12
CA GLU A 121 22.02 7.23 41.37
C GLU A 121 20.79 6.33 41.27
N LEU A 122 20.79 5.39 40.31
CA LEU A 122 19.63 4.57 39.97
C LEU A 122 19.49 3.33 40.87
N LEU A 123 20.58 2.67 41.25
CA LEU A 123 20.51 1.42 42.00
C LEU A 123 19.83 1.60 43.38
N GLY A 124 18.90 0.69 43.70
CA GLY A 124 18.12 0.68 44.93
C GLY A 124 16.93 1.66 44.97
N LYS A 125 16.71 2.40 43.88
CA LYS A 125 15.61 3.35 43.70
C LYS A 125 14.47 2.77 42.87
N SER A 126 13.32 3.44 42.90
CA SER A 126 12.11 3.06 42.17
C SER A 126 11.83 4.04 41.02
N ASP A 127 10.95 3.65 40.11
CA ASP A 127 10.51 4.50 38.98
C ASP A 127 9.99 5.87 39.47
N PHE A 128 9.27 5.89 40.60
CA PHE A 128 8.73 7.11 41.21
C PHE A 128 9.77 8.15 41.62
N ASP A 129 11.05 7.75 41.76
CA ASP A 129 12.13 8.68 42.09
C ASP A 129 12.58 9.51 40.87
N PHE A 130 12.27 9.07 39.65
CA PHE A 130 12.84 9.64 38.42
C PHE A 130 11.83 10.02 37.34
N PHE A 131 10.68 9.35 37.27
CA PHE A 131 9.67 9.59 36.23
C PHE A 131 8.48 10.40 36.75
N PRO A 132 7.73 11.05 35.85
CA PRO A 132 6.42 11.60 36.18
C PRO A 132 5.50 10.53 36.80
N GLU A 133 4.61 10.95 37.71
CA GLU A 133 3.74 10.03 38.46
C GLU A 133 2.91 9.12 37.54
N GLU A 134 2.40 9.67 36.44
CA GLU A 134 1.62 8.90 35.45
C GLU A 134 2.45 7.80 34.77
N GLU A 135 3.67 8.10 34.34
CA GLU A 135 4.59 7.13 33.71
C GLU A 135 5.03 6.07 34.73
N ALA A 136 5.41 6.48 35.94
CA ALA A 136 5.83 5.57 37.01
C ALA A 136 4.71 4.61 37.42
N LEU A 137 3.45 5.08 37.49
CA LEU A 137 2.29 4.24 37.78
C LEU A 137 2.04 3.20 36.69
N GLU A 138 2.21 3.58 35.42
CA GLU A 138 2.08 2.64 34.31
C GLU A 138 3.15 1.54 34.39
N PHE A 139 4.42 1.92 34.62
CA PHE A 139 5.51 0.98 34.77
C PHE A 139 5.29 0.04 35.94
N TRP A 140 4.89 0.59 37.09
CA TRP A 140 4.62 -0.18 38.31
C TRP A 140 3.50 -1.19 38.11
N ARG A 141 2.40 -0.78 37.46
CA ARG A 141 1.27 -1.67 37.17
C ARG A 141 1.68 -2.88 36.33
N VAL A 142 2.49 -2.66 35.30
CA VAL A 142 2.97 -3.75 34.43
C VAL A 142 3.98 -4.62 35.18
N ASP A 143 4.87 -4.03 35.96
CA ASP A 143 5.83 -4.76 36.78
C ASP A 143 5.12 -5.68 37.79
N ASP A 144 4.08 -5.17 38.47
CA ASP A 144 3.29 -5.94 39.44
C ASP A 144 2.51 -7.07 38.76
N GLU A 145 1.95 -6.82 37.57
CA GLU A 145 1.29 -7.84 36.76
C GLU A 145 2.25 -9.00 36.41
N VAL A 146 3.46 -8.69 35.95
CA VAL A 146 4.46 -9.72 35.61
C VAL A 146 4.94 -10.47 36.85
N LEU A 147 5.20 -9.76 37.96
CA LEU A 147 5.63 -10.38 39.23
C LEU A 147 4.54 -11.28 39.85
N ARG A 148 3.26 -10.94 39.66
CA ARG A 148 2.12 -11.70 40.17
C ARG A 148 1.77 -12.90 39.30
N THR A 149 1.82 -12.76 37.98
CA THR A 149 1.41 -13.80 37.03
C THR A 149 2.56 -14.71 36.62
N GLY A 150 3.79 -14.20 36.60
CA GLY A 150 4.96 -14.85 36.02
C GLY A 150 4.96 -14.87 34.48
N GLU A 151 3.94 -14.30 33.83
CA GLU A 151 3.85 -14.26 32.37
C GLU A 151 4.64 -13.06 31.82
N ALA A 152 5.29 -13.27 30.67
CA ALA A 152 6.04 -12.21 30.00
C ALA A 152 5.07 -11.18 29.39
N VAL A 153 5.28 -9.89 29.68
CA VAL A 153 4.49 -8.80 29.11
C VAL A 153 5.37 -7.97 28.18
N THR A 154 4.78 -7.49 27.08
CA THR A 154 5.42 -6.51 26.19
C THR A 154 4.41 -5.41 25.91
N ASN A 155 4.79 -4.16 26.15
CA ASN A 155 3.93 -3.00 25.95
C ASN A 155 4.72 -1.83 25.36
N GLU A 156 4.01 -0.94 24.67
CA GLU A 156 4.56 0.33 24.20
C GLU A 156 4.11 1.44 25.14
N GLU A 157 5.05 2.24 25.62
CA GLU A 157 4.83 3.23 26.67
C GLU A 157 5.71 4.46 26.42
N ARG A 158 5.44 5.56 27.13
CA ARG A 158 6.24 6.78 27.07
C ARG A 158 7.22 6.78 28.23
N LEU A 159 8.46 7.16 27.94
CA LEU A 159 9.50 7.31 28.95
C LEU A 159 10.20 8.64 28.76
N THR A 160 10.20 9.47 29.79
CA THR A 160 10.89 10.75 29.79
C THR A 160 12.26 10.63 30.48
N ASP A 161 13.33 10.95 29.75
CA ASP A 161 14.70 10.87 30.25
C ASP A 161 15.10 12.07 31.15
N ALA A 162 16.31 12.05 31.72
CA ALA A 162 16.80 13.13 32.57
C ALA A 162 16.99 14.49 31.85
N SER A 163 17.01 14.51 30.52
CA SER A 163 17.03 15.75 29.72
C SER A 163 15.64 16.35 29.52
N GLY A 164 14.58 15.63 29.91
CA GLY A 164 13.19 15.98 29.66
C GLY A 164 12.71 15.59 28.26
N THR A 165 13.46 14.76 27.54
CA THR A 165 13.04 14.25 26.23
C THR A 165 12.16 13.01 26.44
N THR A 166 10.94 13.05 25.92
CA THR A 166 10.03 11.90 25.94
C THR A 166 10.27 11.00 24.73
N HIS A 167 10.52 9.73 25.01
CA HIS A 167 10.72 8.66 24.04
C HIS A 167 9.48 7.76 24.01
N VAL A 168 9.20 7.16 22.86
CA VAL A 168 8.25 6.06 22.72
C VAL A 168 9.06 4.77 22.75
N ILE A 169 8.81 3.94 23.75
CA ILE A 169 9.59 2.73 23.99
C ILE A 169 8.71 1.49 23.93
N SER A 170 9.29 0.37 23.49
CA SER A 170 8.72 -0.96 23.64
C SER A 170 9.50 -1.70 24.72
N THR A 171 8.85 -1.99 25.83
CA THR A 171 9.48 -2.69 26.95
C THR A 171 8.96 -4.12 27.00
N LYS A 172 9.89 -5.09 26.99
CA LYS A 172 9.59 -6.49 27.29
C LYS A 172 10.04 -6.81 28.71
N LYS A 173 9.10 -7.27 29.52
CA LYS A 173 9.29 -7.59 30.94
C LYS A 173 9.06 -9.06 31.19
N THR A 174 10.00 -9.70 31.87
CA THR A 174 9.99 -11.13 32.20
C THR A 174 10.44 -11.35 33.64
N MET A 175 9.85 -12.31 34.33
CA MET A 175 10.23 -12.66 35.70
C MET A 175 11.09 -13.93 35.72
N PHE A 176 12.07 -13.98 36.62
CA PHE A 176 12.73 -15.22 37.04
C PHE A 176 12.75 -15.34 38.57
N ILE A 177 12.99 -16.55 39.07
CA ILE A 177 13.06 -16.85 40.50
C ILE A 177 14.46 -17.41 40.78
N GLU A 178 15.15 -16.87 41.79
CA GLU A 178 16.44 -17.41 42.24
C GLU A 178 16.26 -18.65 43.14
N ASP A 179 17.36 -19.36 43.40
CA ASP A 179 17.39 -20.56 44.24
C ASP A 179 16.86 -20.33 45.67
N ASP A 180 16.90 -19.09 46.17
CA ASP A 180 16.40 -18.69 47.47
C ASP A 180 14.89 -18.34 47.48
N GLY A 181 14.23 -18.45 46.34
CA GLY A 181 12.80 -18.17 46.15
C GLY A 181 12.46 -16.70 45.91
N LYS A 182 13.45 -15.79 45.85
CA LYS A 182 13.19 -14.39 45.51
C LYS A 182 12.85 -14.23 44.03
N ARG A 183 11.83 -13.42 43.74
CA ARG A 183 11.45 -13.06 42.38
C ARG A 183 12.17 -11.80 41.93
N TYR A 184 12.60 -11.82 40.68
CA TYR A 184 13.24 -10.69 40.01
C TYR A 184 12.57 -10.44 38.68
N LEU A 185 12.44 -9.17 38.33
CA LEU A 185 11.91 -8.72 37.04
C LEU A 185 13.07 -8.25 36.17
N VAL A 186 13.16 -8.74 34.94
CA VAL A 186 14.07 -8.25 33.91
C VAL A 186 13.26 -7.48 32.87
N GLY A 187 13.65 -6.23 32.63
CA GLY A 187 13.10 -5.41 31.57
C GLY A 187 14.14 -5.15 30.48
N VAL A 188 13.75 -5.31 29.22
CA VAL A 188 14.52 -4.89 28.06
C VAL A 188 13.73 -3.82 27.33
N ILE A 189 14.32 -2.65 27.12
CA ILE A 189 13.69 -1.52 26.48
C ILE A 189 14.22 -1.39 25.06
N ARG A 190 13.34 -1.14 24.11
CA ARG A 190 13.71 -0.71 22.75
C ARG A 190 13.11 0.66 22.48
N ASP A 191 13.96 1.62 22.18
CA ASP A 191 13.50 2.93 21.70
C ASP A 191 12.96 2.80 20.27
N ILE A 192 11.67 3.06 20.12
CA ILE A 192 10.94 3.02 18.85
C ILE A 192 10.48 4.42 18.42
N THR A 193 10.97 5.48 19.05
CA THR A 193 10.59 6.88 18.78
C THR A 193 10.76 7.25 17.31
N ALA A 194 11.93 6.92 16.74
CA ALA A 194 12.21 7.22 15.33
C ALA A 194 11.25 6.47 14.38
N ARG A 195 10.94 5.21 14.72
CA ARG A 195 10.01 4.38 13.94
C ARG A 195 8.59 4.94 14.00
N HIS A 196 8.11 5.25 15.21
CA HIS A 196 6.77 5.83 15.41
C HIS A 196 6.59 7.15 14.67
N LYS A 197 7.60 8.03 14.68
CA LYS A 197 7.57 9.29 13.91
C LYS A 197 7.40 9.06 12.40
N VAL A 198 8.13 8.10 11.84
CA VAL A 198 8.02 7.75 10.42
C VAL A 198 6.66 7.14 10.10
N GLU A 199 6.14 6.26 10.97
CA GLU A 199 4.82 5.66 10.80
C GLU A 199 3.70 6.71 10.88
N GLU A 200 3.80 7.67 11.79
CA GLU A 200 2.85 8.77 11.92
C GLU A 200 2.88 9.72 10.72
N GLU A 201 4.08 10.12 10.27
CA GLU A 201 4.23 10.94 9.06
C GLU A 201 3.68 10.23 7.83
N LEU A 202 3.94 8.93 7.68
CA LEU A 202 3.41 8.14 6.58
C LEU A 202 1.88 8.05 6.63
N SER A 203 1.30 7.88 7.82
CA SER A 203 -0.17 7.86 7.97
C SER A 203 -0.79 9.19 7.56
N ARG A 204 -0.22 10.32 8.00
CA ARG A 204 -0.71 11.65 7.61
C ARG A 204 -0.63 11.87 6.10
N HIS A 205 0.49 11.49 5.47
CA HIS A 205 0.61 11.60 4.01
C HIS A 205 -0.39 10.71 3.28
N ARG A 206 -0.64 9.49 3.77
CA ARG A 206 -1.62 8.57 3.20
C ARG A 206 -3.03 9.15 3.26
N GLU A 207 -3.44 9.64 4.43
CA GLU A 207 -4.76 10.26 4.62
C GLU A 207 -4.95 11.46 3.69
N HIS A 208 -3.94 12.33 3.58
CA HIS A 208 -3.99 13.47 2.67
C HIS A 208 -4.09 13.05 1.19
N LEU A 209 -3.36 12.00 0.78
CA LEU A 209 -3.43 11.47 -0.58
C LEU A 209 -4.80 10.84 -0.87
N GLU A 210 -5.39 10.12 0.08
CA GLU A 210 -6.73 9.54 -0.06
C GLU A 210 -7.80 10.64 -0.24
N GLU A 211 -7.71 11.73 0.52
CA GLU A 211 -8.58 12.89 0.37
C GLU A 211 -8.45 13.53 -1.02
N LEU A 212 -7.21 13.77 -1.47
CA LEU A 212 -6.96 14.36 -2.79
C LEU A 212 -7.45 13.45 -3.94
N VAL A 213 -7.26 12.14 -3.82
CA VAL A 213 -7.77 11.17 -4.80
C VAL A 213 -9.29 11.19 -4.84
N ALA A 214 -9.97 11.26 -3.69
CA ALA A 214 -11.42 11.36 -3.64
C ALA A 214 -11.94 12.65 -4.32
N GLU A 215 -11.34 13.79 -4.01
CA GLU A 215 -11.67 15.08 -4.63
C GLU A 215 -11.49 15.04 -6.16
N ARG A 216 -10.33 14.54 -6.62
CA ARG A 216 -10.02 14.46 -8.05
C ARG A 216 -10.91 13.46 -8.78
N THR A 217 -11.26 12.35 -8.16
CA THR A 217 -12.16 11.34 -8.74
C THR A 217 -13.56 11.92 -8.92
N LEU A 218 -14.05 12.71 -7.97
CA LEU A 218 -15.34 13.41 -8.07
C LEU A 218 -15.31 14.45 -9.20
N ALA A 219 -14.27 15.29 -9.25
CA ALA A 219 -14.11 16.30 -10.29
C ALA A 219 -14.00 15.68 -11.70
N LEU A 220 -13.25 14.58 -11.85
CA LEU A 220 -13.13 13.88 -13.13
C LEU A 220 -14.44 13.22 -13.53
N SER A 221 -15.16 12.62 -12.59
CA SER A 221 -16.46 11.99 -12.86
C SER A 221 -17.52 13.01 -13.29
N SER A 222 -17.52 14.21 -12.71
CA SER A 222 -18.42 15.29 -13.13
C SER A 222 -18.04 15.84 -14.50
N ALA A 223 -16.75 16.07 -14.77
CA ALA A 223 -16.24 16.49 -16.08
C ALA A 223 -16.58 15.46 -17.18
N ASN A 224 -16.33 14.18 -16.93
CA ASN A 224 -16.68 13.11 -17.87
C ASN A 224 -18.18 13.05 -18.16
N ARG A 225 -19.03 13.25 -17.15
CA ARG A 225 -20.49 13.32 -17.35
C ARG A 225 -20.89 14.50 -18.22
N MET A 226 -20.29 15.67 -17.99
CA MET A 226 -20.54 16.86 -18.82
C MET A 226 -20.11 16.64 -20.28
N LEU A 227 -18.92 16.10 -20.50
CA LEU A 227 -18.43 15.79 -21.85
C LEU A 227 -19.31 14.76 -22.56
N GLN A 228 -19.82 13.77 -21.83
CA GLN A 228 -20.71 12.78 -22.42
C GLN A 228 -22.03 13.40 -22.91
N LEU A 229 -22.59 14.35 -22.14
CA LEU A 229 -23.77 15.10 -22.53
C LEU A 229 -23.50 15.96 -23.78
N GLU A 230 -22.37 16.66 -23.83
CA GLU A 230 -21.99 17.48 -24.98
C GLU A 230 -21.80 16.64 -26.26
N ILE A 231 -21.18 15.46 -26.13
CA ILE A 231 -21.01 14.52 -27.25
C ILE A 231 -22.37 14.07 -27.79
N ASP A 232 -23.31 13.73 -26.90
CA ASP A 232 -24.64 13.27 -27.31
C ASP A 232 -25.46 14.39 -27.96
N GLU A 233 -25.37 15.62 -27.44
CA GLU A 233 -25.99 16.79 -28.07
C GLU A 233 -25.42 17.05 -29.47
N ARG A 234 -24.10 17.05 -29.60
CA ARG A 234 -23.42 17.25 -30.88
C ARG A 234 -23.79 16.17 -31.90
N ARG A 235 -23.90 14.91 -31.47
CA ARG A 235 -24.34 13.80 -32.34
C ARG A 235 -25.75 14.01 -32.86
N ARG A 236 -26.69 14.48 -32.02
CA ARG A 236 -28.07 14.78 -32.44
C ARG A 236 -28.09 15.92 -33.45
N ALA A 237 -27.41 17.03 -33.17
CA ALA A 237 -27.32 18.15 -34.09
C ALA A 237 -26.69 17.76 -35.44
N GLU A 238 -25.66 16.92 -35.44
CA GLU A 238 -25.04 16.41 -36.67
C GLU A 238 -25.99 15.48 -37.46
N ALA A 239 -26.79 14.66 -36.77
CA ALA A 239 -27.79 13.80 -37.42
C ALA A 239 -28.91 14.62 -38.07
N GLU A 240 -29.49 15.58 -37.35
CA GLU A 240 -30.52 16.49 -37.87
C GLU A 240 -30.02 17.28 -39.08
N LYS A 241 -28.78 17.79 -38.99
CA LYS A 241 -28.13 18.49 -40.10
C LYS A 241 -28.00 17.60 -41.34
N ARG A 242 -27.59 16.33 -41.18
CA ARG A 242 -27.47 15.38 -42.30
C ARG A 242 -28.82 15.09 -42.94
N GLU A 243 -29.87 14.93 -42.13
CA GLU A 243 -31.22 14.71 -42.63
C GLU A 243 -31.73 15.92 -43.42
N MET A 244 -31.57 17.13 -42.87
CA MET A 244 -31.97 18.36 -43.56
C MET A 244 -31.18 18.57 -44.86
N GLN A 245 -29.87 18.27 -44.86
CA GLN A 245 -29.06 18.32 -46.08
C GLN A 245 -29.55 17.32 -47.14
N ALA A 246 -29.90 16.11 -46.74
CA ALA A 246 -30.46 15.11 -47.64
C ALA A 246 -31.80 15.56 -48.24
N GLN A 247 -32.67 16.18 -47.44
CA GLN A 247 -33.93 16.76 -47.91
C GLN A 247 -33.71 17.90 -48.91
N ILE A 248 -32.77 18.80 -48.66
CA ILE A 248 -32.42 19.90 -49.60
C ILE A 248 -31.92 19.33 -50.92
N ILE A 249 -30.99 18.37 -50.88
CA ILE A 249 -30.46 17.72 -52.10
C ILE A 249 -31.60 17.04 -52.88
N HIS A 250 -32.52 16.36 -52.18
CA HIS A 250 -33.67 15.73 -52.80
C HIS A 250 -34.59 16.75 -53.47
N GLN A 251 -34.92 17.85 -52.79
CA GLN A 251 -35.74 18.93 -53.35
C GLN A 251 -35.08 19.57 -54.58
N GLN A 252 -33.79 19.88 -54.51
CA GLN A 252 -33.03 20.42 -55.65
C GLN A 252 -33.04 19.47 -56.85
N LYS A 253 -32.94 18.15 -56.62
CA LYS A 253 -33.01 17.14 -57.68
C LYS A 253 -34.39 17.13 -58.36
N ILE A 254 -35.47 17.16 -57.58
CA ILE A 254 -36.83 17.21 -58.13
C ILE A 254 -37.08 18.51 -58.89
N GLU A 255 -36.61 19.65 -58.37
CA GLU A 255 -36.72 20.95 -59.05
C GLU A 255 -35.96 20.97 -60.37
N ALA A 256 -34.73 20.44 -60.41
CA ALA A 256 -33.94 20.34 -61.62
C ALA A 256 -34.61 19.44 -62.68
N ILE A 257 -35.11 18.27 -62.28
CA ILE A 257 -35.88 17.37 -63.15
C ILE A 257 -37.12 18.09 -63.68
N GLY A 258 -37.86 18.80 -62.82
CA GLY A 258 -39.03 19.57 -63.20
C GLY A 258 -38.71 20.65 -64.25
N ARG A 259 -37.64 21.42 -64.04
CA ARG A 259 -37.22 22.47 -65.00
C ARG A 259 -36.83 21.89 -66.37
N LEU A 260 -36.07 20.79 -66.39
CA LEU A 260 -35.68 20.09 -67.62
C LEU A 260 -36.90 19.52 -68.35
N ALA A 261 -37.79 18.83 -67.63
CA ALA A 261 -39.02 18.27 -68.18
C ALA A 261 -39.92 19.34 -68.81
N GLY A 262 -40.00 20.54 -68.22
CA GLY A 262 -40.79 21.66 -68.76
C GLY A 262 -40.23 22.19 -70.08
N GLY A 263 -38.91 22.35 -70.18
CA GLY A 263 -38.24 22.78 -71.42
C GLY A 263 -38.38 21.73 -72.52
N ILE A 264 -38.09 20.46 -72.20
CA ILE A 264 -38.24 19.34 -73.13
C ILE A 264 -39.70 19.23 -73.61
N ALA A 265 -40.68 19.30 -72.71
CA ALA A 265 -42.08 19.20 -73.07
C ALA A 265 -42.55 20.36 -73.96
N HIS A 266 -42.05 21.57 -73.73
CA HIS A 266 -42.31 22.70 -74.63
C HIS A 266 -41.81 22.42 -76.04
N ASP A 267 -40.58 21.93 -76.19
CA ASP A 267 -39.97 21.67 -77.49
C ASP A 267 -40.66 20.51 -78.24
N PHE A 268 -41.04 19.44 -77.53
CA PHE A 268 -41.83 18.35 -78.12
C PHE A 268 -43.20 18.84 -78.60
N ASN A 269 -43.90 19.67 -77.82
CA ASN A 269 -45.18 20.23 -78.24
C ASN A 269 -45.04 21.08 -79.51
N ASN A 270 -43.94 21.83 -79.67
CA ASN A 270 -43.69 22.60 -80.88
C ASN A 270 -43.54 21.70 -82.12
N LEU A 271 -42.76 20.63 -82.00
CA LEU A 271 -42.58 19.64 -83.08
C LEU A 271 -43.89 18.93 -83.43
N LEU A 272 -44.62 18.45 -82.41
CA LEU A 272 -45.89 17.76 -82.58
C LEU A 272 -46.97 18.66 -83.20
N THR A 273 -46.99 19.95 -82.84
CA THR A 273 -47.90 20.92 -83.46
C THR A 273 -47.62 21.06 -84.95
N GLY A 274 -46.35 21.11 -85.36
CA GLY A 274 -45.97 21.14 -86.77
C GLY A 274 -46.38 19.87 -87.52
N VAL A 275 -46.06 18.69 -86.97
CA VAL A 275 -46.45 17.39 -87.54
C VAL A 275 -47.97 17.29 -87.68
N PHE A 276 -48.71 17.64 -86.62
CA PHE A 276 -50.17 17.59 -86.62
C PHE A 276 -50.77 18.55 -87.65
N GLY A 277 -50.21 19.76 -87.76
CA GLY A 277 -50.62 20.75 -88.76
C GLY A 277 -50.44 20.24 -90.20
N HIS A 278 -49.25 19.75 -90.56
CA HIS A 278 -48.98 19.21 -91.90
C HIS A 278 -49.85 18.00 -92.23
N VAL A 279 -49.99 17.07 -91.30
CA VAL A 279 -50.82 15.87 -91.49
C VAL A 279 -52.30 16.25 -91.64
N THR A 280 -52.79 17.20 -90.83
CA THR A 280 -54.18 17.68 -90.90
C THR A 280 -54.47 18.38 -92.22
N LEU A 281 -53.53 19.18 -92.74
CA LEU A 281 -53.67 19.83 -94.05
C LEU A 281 -53.62 18.82 -95.20
N ALA A 282 -52.69 17.86 -95.16
CA ALA A 282 -52.59 16.81 -96.18
C ALA A 282 -53.87 15.96 -96.23
N LEU A 283 -54.46 15.62 -95.08
CA LEU A 283 -55.71 14.85 -95.00
C LEU A 283 -56.96 15.56 -95.56
N ARG A 284 -56.87 16.86 -95.91
CA ARG A 284 -57.96 17.62 -96.55
C ARG A 284 -58.00 17.44 -98.07
N ASP A 285 -56.98 16.84 -98.67
CA ASP A 285 -56.99 16.53 -100.10
C ASP A 285 -57.89 15.30 -100.36
N ASP A 286 -59.07 15.55 -100.92
CA ASP A 286 -60.06 14.52 -101.22
C ASP A 286 -59.64 13.62 -102.41
N THR A 287 -58.54 13.94 -103.10
CA THR A 287 -58.00 13.13 -104.21
C THR A 287 -56.90 12.14 -103.78
N MET A 288 -56.59 12.09 -102.49
CA MET A 288 -55.52 11.27 -101.92
C MET A 288 -55.80 9.76 -102.01
N ASP A 289 -54.76 8.99 -102.33
CA ASP A 289 -54.81 7.52 -102.31
C ASP A 289 -55.25 6.98 -100.94
N PRO A 290 -56.20 6.02 -100.88
CA PRO A 290 -56.70 5.49 -99.61
C PRO A 290 -55.64 4.91 -98.68
N LYS A 291 -54.54 4.31 -99.19
CA LYS A 291 -53.46 3.77 -98.34
C LYS A 291 -52.58 4.89 -97.79
N ALA A 292 -52.31 5.92 -98.57
CA ALA A 292 -51.62 7.11 -98.11
C ALA A 292 -52.42 7.84 -97.01
N ARG A 293 -53.75 7.92 -97.20
CA ARG A 293 -54.67 8.49 -96.21
C ARG A 293 -54.67 7.71 -94.90
N ASP A 294 -54.74 6.38 -94.94
CA ASP A 294 -54.67 5.53 -93.74
C ASP A 294 -53.34 5.70 -92.99
N SER A 295 -52.23 5.75 -93.73
CA SER A 295 -50.89 5.98 -93.14
C SER A 295 -50.81 7.33 -92.42
N LEU A 296 -51.36 8.40 -93.01
CA LEU A 296 -51.42 9.72 -92.37
C LEU A 296 -52.34 9.74 -91.13
N LEU A 297 -53.44 8.98 -91.13
CA LEU A 297 -54.28 8.81 -89.95
C LEU A 297 -53.54 8.13 -88.81
N GLN A 298 -52.73 7.10 -89.09
CA GLN A 298 -51.88 6.44 -88.09
C GLN A 298 -50.80 7.38 -87.54
N VAL A 299 -50.15 8.18 -88.40
CA VAL A 299 -49.19 9.21 -87.97
C VAL A 299 -49.85 10.24 -87.06
N ARG A 300 -51.07 10.71 -87.41
CA ARG A 300 -51.84 11.64 -86.59
C ARG A 300 -52.15 11.04 -85.22
N GLU A 301 -52.58 9.77 -85.18
CA GLU A 301 -52.90 9.08 -83.92
C GLU A 301 -51.64 8.90 -83.04
N ALA A 302 -50.50 8.54 -83.63
CA ALA A 302 -49.22 8.45 -82.93
C ALA A 302 -48.78 9.81 -82.38
N ALA A 303 -48.94 10.89 -83.15
CA ALA A 303 -48.62 12.25 -82.71
C ALA A 303 -49.54 12.70 -81.56
N THR A 304 -50.84 12.38 -81.60
CA THR A 304 -51.77 12.64 -80.48
C THR A 304 -51.35 11.91 -79.22
N ARG A 305 -50.98 10.63 -79.32
CA ARG A 305 -50.47 9.86 -78.16
C ARG A 305 -49.19 10.48 -77.59
N ALA A 306 -48.27 10.92 -78.45
CA ALA A 306 -47.05 11.60 -78.02
C ALA A 306 -47.34 12.95 -77.33
N ALA A 307 -48.34 13.70 -77.81
CA ALA A 307 -48.77 14.95 -77.19
C ALA A 307 -49.34 14.72 -75.78
N ASP A 308 -50.13 13.66 -75.60
CA ASP A 308 -50.69 13.34 -74.29
C ASP A 308 -49.63 12.88 -73.28
N LEU A 309 -48.64 12.10 -73.72
CA LEU A 309 -47.46 11.78 -72.89
C LEU A 309 -46.67 13.04 -72.50
N THR A 310 -46.51 13.97 -73.44
CA THR A 310 -45.81 15.25 -73.20
C THR A 310 -46.56 16.12 -72.19
N LYS A 311 -47.90 16.12 -72.22
CA LYS A 311 -48.72 16.81 -71.21
C LYS A 311 -48.57 16.19 -69.82
N GLN A 312 -48.47 14.86 -69.72
CA GLN A 312 -48.23 14.17 -68.45
C GLN A 312 -46.85 14.51 -67.87
N LEU A 313 -45.82 14.62 -68.72
CA LEU A 313 -44.50 15.10 -68.33
C LEU A 313 -44.52 16.55 -67.83
N LEU A 314 -45.31 17.42 -68.48
CA LEU A 314 -45.50 18.81 -68.06
C LEU A 314 -46.24 18.94 -66.72
N ALA A 315 -47.21 18.06 -66.45
CA ALA A 315 -47.92 17.99 -65.17
C ALA A 315 -46.98 17.64 -64.01
N PHE A 316 -45.92 16.86 -64.26
CA PHE A 316 -44.87 16.57 -63.28
C PHE A 316 -43.88 17.73 -63.07
N SER A 317 -43.68 18.54 -64.11
CA SER A 317 -42.77 19.70 -64.13
C SER A 317 -43.33 20.93 -63.41
N ARG A 318 -44.63 21.18 -63.54
CA ARG A 318 -45.27 22.37 -62.96
C ARG A 318 -45.79 22.07 -61.56
N LYS A 319 -45.64 23.03 -60.64
CA LYS A 319 -46.46 23.16 -59.42
C LYS A 319 -47.92 23.44 -59.81
N GLN A 320 -48.56 22.54 -60.54
CA GLN A 320 -49.95 22.72 -60.92
C GLN A 320 -50.78 22.69 -59.63
N ILE A 321 -51.67 23.67 -59.46
CA ILE A 321 -52.66 23.65 -58.38
C ILE A 321 -53.42 22.34 -58.56
N ILE A 322 -53.19 21.38 -57.67
CA ILE A 322 -53.86 20.09 -57.69
C ILE A 322 -55.30 20.39 -57.24
N GLU A 323 -56.23 20.43 -58.19
CA GLU A 323 -57.66 20.39 -57.85
C GLU A 323 -57.99 18.97 -57.38
N PRO A 324 -58.33 18.76 -56.09
CA PRO A 324 -58.74 17.44 -55.64
C PRO A 324 -60.07 17.07 -56.32
N ARG A 325 -60.06 15.95 -57.05
CA ARG A 325 -61.25 15.35 -57.66
C ARG A 325 -61.45 13.96 -57.07
N VAL A 326 -62.71 13.58 -56.86
CA VAL A 326 -63.05 12.21 -56.52
C VAL A 326 -62.68 11.33 -57.72
N VAL A 327 -61.75 10.40 -57.50
CA VAL A 327 -61.24 9.49 -58.53
C VAL A 327 -61.39 8.05 -58.05
N ASN A 328 -61.71 7.15 -58.98
CA ASN A 328 -61.71 5.73 -58.72
C ASN A 328 -60.27 5.20 -58.82
N LEU A 329 -59.70 4.77 -57.69
CA LEU A 329 -58.29 4.35 -57.62
C LEU A 329 -58.03 3.11 -58.47
N ASN A 330 -58.98 2.18 -58.53
CA ASN A 330 -58.83 0.95 -59.31
C ASN A 330 -58.67 1.27 -60.81
N THR A 331 -59.49 2.16 -61.36
CA THR A 331 -59.37 2.62 -62.76
C THR A 331 -58.06 3.35 -63.03
N LEU A 332 -57.60 4.17 -62.08
CA LEU A 332 -56.37 4.96 -62.24
C LEU A 332 -55.12 4.07 -62.21
N ILE A 333 -55.05 3.11 -61.27
CA ILE A 333 -53.96 2.14 -61.16
C ILE A 333 -53.93 1.23 -62.39
N ASP A 334 -55.09 0.82 -62.92
CA ASP A 334 -55.17 0.02 -64.14
C ASP A 334 -54.64 0.79 -65.37
N ASN A 335 -54.99 2.06 -65.51
CA ASN A 335 -54.43 2.91 -66.58
C ASN A 335 -52.90 3.08 -66.45
N LEU A 336 -52.39 3.27 -65.22
CA LEU A 336 -50.96 3.41 -64.96
C LEU A 336 -50.21 2.10 -65.26
N ARG A 337 -50.78 0.95 -64.86
CA ARG A 337 -50.23 -0.37 -65.19
C ARG A 337 -50.04 -0.52 -66.69
N ARG A 338 -51.05 -0.19 -67.51
CA ARG A 338 -50.95 -0.32 -68.98
C ARG A 338 -49.87 0.56 -69.59
N LEU A 339 -49.60 1.74 -69.01
CA LEU A 339 -48.49 2.60 -69.42
C LEU A 339 -47.15 2.00 -68.99
N LEU A 340 -47.05 1.52 -67.75
CA LEU A 340 -45.84 0.90 -67.24
C LEU A 340 -45.50 -0.36 -68.03
N ASP A 341 -46.43 -1.26 -68.30
CA ASP A 341 -46.24 -2.48 -69.12
C ASP A 341 -45.62 -2.19 -70.51
N ARG A 342 -45.70 -0.96 -71.01
CA ARG A 342 -45.07 -0.53 -72.27
C ARG A 342 -43.67 0.08 -72.10
N ILE A 343 -43.29 0.49 -70.89
CA ILE A 343 -42.04 1.18 -70.55
C ILE A 343 -41.04 0.22 -69.87
N ILE A 344 -41.52 -0.65 -68.99
CA ILE A 344 -40.70 -1.74 -68.43
C ILE A 344 -40.54 -2.81 -69.51
N GLY A 345 -39.30 -3.23 -69.76
CA GLY A 345 -38.96 -4.27 -70.74
C GLY A 345 -39.57 -5.63 -70.38
N GLU A 346 -39.58 -6.56 -71.33
CA GLU A 346 -40.21 -7.89 -71.23
C GLU A 346 -39.71 -8.73 -70.04
N ASP A 347 -38.58 -8.34 -69.44
CA ASP A 347 -37.92 -9.02 -68.32
C ASP A 347 -38.58 -8.75 -66.95
N VAL A 348 -39.55 -7.84 -66.87
CA VAL A 348 -40.20 -7.44 -65.61
C VAL A 348 -41.71 -7.65 -65.69
N GLN A 349 -42.24 -8.58 -64.88
CA GLN A 349 -43.67 -8.85 -64.80
C GLN A 349 -44.36 -7.98 -63.74
N LEU A 350 -45.24 -7.08 -64.18
CA LEU A 350 -46.05 -6.24 -63.29
C LEU A 350 -47.37 -6.94 -62.93
N VAL A 351 -47.57 -7.23 -61.64
CA VAL A 351 -48.79 -7.87 -61.12
C VAL A 351 -49.55 -6.89 -60.23
N THR A 352 -50.78 -6.54 -60.62
CA THR A 352 -51.67 -5.71 -59.80
C THR A 352 -52.74 -6.55 -59.10
N ARG A 353 -52.99 -6.26 -57.82
CA ARG A 353 -54.11 -6.80 -57.03
C ARG A 353 -54.94 -5.64 -56.50
N TYR A 354 -56.22 -5.61 -56.86
CA TYR A 354 -57.14 -4.55 -56.49
C TYR A 354 -58.00 -5.00 -55.31
N ASP A 355 -58.22 -4.12 -54.33
CA ASP A 355 -59.29 -4.29 -53.35
C ASP A 355 -60.57 -3.68 -53.94
N SER A 356 -61.67 -4.44 -53.92
CA SER A 356 -62.96 -4.00 -54.46
C SER A 356 -63.56 -2.81 -53.72
N ARG A 357 -63.01 -2.43 -52.56
CA ARG A 357 -63.48 -1.29 -51.74
C ARG A 357 -62.81 0.05 -52.06
N LEU A 358 -61.81 0.09 -52.95
CA LEU A 358 -61.05 1.30 -53.30
C LEU A 358 -61.62 2.04 -54.53
N GLY A 359 -62.92 1.88 -54.80
CA GLY A 359 -63.58 2.37 -56.01
C GLY A 359 -64.53 3.54 -55.78
#